data_AF-A0A8T6G597-F1
#
_entry.id   AF-A0A8T6G597-F1
#
_cell.length_a   1.000
_cell.length_b   1.000
_cell.length_c   1.000
_cell.angle_alpha   90.00
_cell.angle_beta   90.00
_cell.angle_gamma   90.00
#
_symmetry.space_group_name_H-M   'P 1'
#
loop_
_entity.id
_entity.type
_entity.pdbx_description
1 polymer ?
#
loop_
_entity_poly.entity_id
_entity_poly.type
_entity_poly.pdbx_seq_one_letter_code
_entity_poly.pdbx_strand_id
1 'polypeptide(L)'
;MTIFQYIDNPIPWAIVGFIIGLVLGVNFASVVLVAIGLGAFILYVFVHGPAKTQTEGKLFAACPIFILAWMVGFFVHGLVF
;
A
#
# COMPACT_ATOMS: atom_id res chain seq x y z
N MET A 1 10.62 13.18 11.98
CA MET A 1 10.09 11.85 11.61
C MET A 1 11.12 11.18 10.73
N THR A 2 11.48 9.92 10.99
CA THR A 2 12.40 9.15 10.13
C THR A 2 11.64 8.50 8.97
N ILE A 3 12.32 8.19 7.86
CA ILE A 3 11.74 7.49 6.70
C ILE A 3 11.01 6.19 7.10
N PHE A 4 11.55 5.47 8.08
CA PHE A 4 10.94 4.25 8.60
C PHE A 4 9.55 4.50 9.20
N GLN A 5 9.35 5.62 9.90
CA GLN A 5 8.04 5.95 10.48
C GLN A 5 6.96 6.25 9.43
N TYR A 6 7.34 6.69 8.23
CA TYR A 6 6.40 6.88 7.12
C TYR A 6 5.99 5.55 6.50
N ILE A 7 6.92 4.60 6.38
CA ILE A 7 6.65 3.28 5.79
C ILE A 7 5.86 2.39 6.75
N ASP A 8 6.11 2.51 8.07
CA ASP A 8 5.37 1.82 9.12
C ASP A 8 3.93 2.31 9.28
N ASN A 9 3.62 3.48 8.74
CA ASN A 9 2.29 4.06 8.81
C ASN A 9 1.43 3.54 7.66
N PRO A 10 0.23 3.00 7.90
CA PRO A 10 -0.64 2.53 6.83
C PRO A 10 -1.21 3.65 5.94
N ILE A 11 -1.24 4.91 6.40
CA ILE A 11 -1.90 6.01 5.67
C ILE A 11 -1.21 6.33 4.32
N PRO A 12 0.13 6.50 4.23
CA PRO A 12 0.82 6.68 2.95
C PRO A 12 0.54 5.55 1.96
N TRP A 13 0.52 4.29 2.43
CA TRP A 13 0.16 3.14 1.60
C TRP A 13 -1.27 3.25 1.08
N ALA A 14 -2.24 3.62 1.92
CA ALA A 14 -3.62 3.84 1.49
C ALA A 14 -3.70 4.88 0.35
N ILE A 15 -3.02 6.02 0.53
CA ILE A 15 -3.03 7.11 -0.45
C ILE A 15 -2.45 6.66 -1.78
N VAL A 16 -1.29 5.99 -1.76
CA VAL A 16 -0.64 5.49 -2.97
C VAL A 16 -1.52 4.45 -3.68
N GLY A 17 -2.07 3.48 -2.93
CA GLY A 17 -2.97 2.47 -3.48
C GLY A 17 -4.19 3.10 -4.15
N PHE A 18 -4.85 4.02 -3.45
CA PHE A 18 -6.02 4.72 -3.98
C PHE A 18 -5.71 5.51 -5.25
N ILE A 19 -4.61 6.27 -5.28
CA ILE A 19 -4.21 7.05 -6.48
C ILE A 19 -3.95 6.12 -7.67
N ILE A 20 -3.24 5.00 -7.45
CA ILE A 20 -2.99 4.01 -8.52
C ILE A 20 -4.31 3.47 -9.06
N GLY A 21 -5.22 3.06 -8.17
CA GLY A 21 -6.52 2.53 -8.57
C GLY A 21 -7.37 3.57 -9.31
N LEU A 22 -7.42 4.80 -8.80
CA LEU A 22 -8.21 5.88 -9.35
C LEU A 22 -7.73 6.32 -10.75
N VAL A 23 -6.43 6.43 -10.95
CA VAL A 23 -5.86 6.93 -12.21
C VAL A 23 -5.77 5.83 -13.28
N LEU A 24 -5.44 4.60 -12.88
CA LEU A 24 -5.14 3.53 -13.84
C LEU A 24 -6.23 2.45 -13.91
N GLY A 25 -7.08 2.33 -12.90
CA GLY A 25 -8.15 1.33 -12.88
C GLY A 25 -7.57 -0.08 -12.71
N VAL A 26 -8.26 -1.09 -13.24
CA VAL A 26 -7.76 -2.48 -13.29
C VAL A 26 -7.14 -2.75 -14.66
N ASN A 27 -6.08 -2.03 -14.99
CA ASN A 27 -5.27 -2.30 -16.16
C ASN A 27 -3.97 -3.03 -15.79
N PHE A 28 -3.25 -3.53 -16.80
CA PHE A 28 -2.00 -4.26 -16.58
C PHE A 28 -0.96 -3.45 -15.80
N ALA A 29 -0.78 -2.16 -16.12
CA ALA A 29 0.18 -1.30 -15.44
C ALA A 29 -0.15 -1.10 -13.94
N SER A 30 -1.43 -0.90 -13.63
CA SER A 30 -1.96 -0.78 -12.26
C SER A 30 -1.64 -2.03 -11.44
N VAL A 31 -1.92 -3.22 -11.99
CA VAL A 31 -1.64 -4.50 -11.33
C VAL A 31 -0.13 -4.69 -11.10
N VAL A 32 0.70 -4.34 -12.09
CA VAL A 32 2.17 -4.41 -11.95
C VAL A 32 2.67 -3.46 -10.84
N LEU A 33 2.14 -2.23 -10.76
CA LEU A 33 2.51 -1.28 -9.70
C LEU A 33 2.11 -1.79 -8.30
N VAL A 34 0.92 -2.39 -8.17
CA VAL A 34 0.48 -3.02 -6.92
C VAL A 34 1.40 -4.19 -6.56
N ALA A 35 1.72 -5.06 -7.52
CA ALA A 35 2.61 -6.20 -7.29
C ALA A 35 4.02 -5.75 -6.85
N ILE A 36 4.59 -4.71 -7.48
CA ILE A 36 5.86 -4.12 -7.06
C ILE A 36 5.75 -3.53 -5.66
N GLY A 37 4.67 -2.82 -5.34
CA GLY A 37 4.43 -2.25 -4.01
C GLY A 37 4.36 -3.32 -2.91
N LEU A 38 3.67 -4.43 -3.17
CA LEU A 38 3.59 -5.57 -2.26
C LEU A 38 4.95 -6.28 -2.12
N GLY A 39 5.68 -6.50 -3.22
CA GLY A 39 7.01 -7.07 -3.19
C GLY A 39 8.01 -6.21 -2.40
N ALA A 40 7.97 -4.89 -2.61
CA ALA A 40 8.77 -3.93 -1.86
C ALA A 40 8.43 -3.94 -0.36
N PHE A 41 7.14 -4.07 -0.01
CA PHE A 41 6.72 -4.20 1.39
C PHE A 41 7.26 -5.48 2.04
N ILE A 42 7.25 -6.62 1.34
CA ILE A 42 7.81 -7.87 1.87
C ILE A 42 9.31 -7.72 2.14
N LEU A 43 10.05 -7.14 1.18
CA LEU A 43 11.48 -6.86 1.36
C LEU A 43 11.72 -5.90 2.54
N TYR A 44 10.86 -4.90 2.71
CA TYR A 44 10.94 -3.98 3.83
C TYR A 44 10.78 -4.69 5.17
N VAL A 45 9.74 -5.53 5.32
CA VAL A 45 9.50 -6.29 6.55
C VAL A 45 10.66 -7.25 6.84
N PHE A 46 11.22 -7.88 5.82
CA PHE A 46 12.39 -8.76 5.97
C PHE A 46 13.61 -8.04 6.58
N VAL A 47 13.78 -6.75 6.29
CA VAL A 47 14.90 -5.92 6.78
C VAL A 47 14.56 -5.17 8.07
N HIS A 48 13.28 -4.98 8.40
CA HIS A 48 12.80 -4.16 9.53
C HIS A 48 13.27 -4.66 10.91
N GLY A 49 13.74 -5.91 11.00
CA GLY A 49 14.28 -6.49 12.22
C GLY A 49 13.19 -6.93 13.21
N PRO A 50 13.51 -7.10 14.50
CA PRO A 50 12.60 -7.71 15.46
C PRO A 50 11.35 -6.86 15.70
N ALA A 51 10.22 -7.57 15.69
CA ALA A 51 8.90 -7.19 16.17
C ALA A 51 8.91 -6.21 17.36
N LYS A 52 8.28 -5.04 17.19
CA LYS A 52 8.03 -4.07 18.27
C LYS A 52 6.54 -3.97 18.52
N THR A 53 6.12 -4.42 19.70
CA THR A 53 4.70 -4.55 20.09
C THR A 53 3.86 -3.27 19.89
N GLN A 54 4.48 -2.09 19.96
CA GLN A 54 3.77 -0.80 19.81
C GLN A 54 3.54 -0.37 18.35
N THR A 55 4.35 -0.83 17.39
CA THR A 55 4.33 -0.33 16.00
C THR A 55 4.02 -1.41 14.98
N GLU A 56 4.21 -2.67 15.34
CA GLU A 56 4.08 -3.82 14.44
C GLU A 56 2.66 -3.99 13.88
N GLY A 57 1.61 -3.66 14.66
CA GLY A 57 0.24 -3.66 14.15
C GLY A 57 0.02 -2.65 13.01
N LYS A 58 0.66 -1.48 13.06
CA LYS A 58 0.57 -0.46 12.01
C LYS A 58 1.34 -0.89 10.77
N LEU A 59 2.53 -1.44 10.98
CA LEU A 59 3.36 -2.01 9.93
C LEU A 59 2.59 -3.10 9.17
N PHE A 60 2.05 -4.10 9.87
CA PHE A 60 1.30 -5.18 9.23
C PHE A 60 0.00 -4.70 8.56
N ALA A 61 -0.68 -3.70 9.12
CA ALA A 61 -1.89 -3.14 8.52
C ALA A 61 -1.65 -2.40 7.20
N ALA A 62 -0.42 -1.92 6.95
CA ALA A 62 -0.09 -1.15 5.75
C ALA A 62 -0.35 -1.93 4.45
N CYS A 63 -0.02 -3.21 4.41
CA CYS A 63 -0.16 -4.05 3.21
C CYS A 63 -1.64 -4.33 2.84
N PRO A 64 -2.50 -4.81 3.76
CA PRO A 64 -3.94 -4.94 3.48
C PRO A 64 -4.60 -3.60 3.12
N ILE A 65 -4.22 -2.51 3.80
CA ILE A 65 -4.75 -1.18 3.51
C ILE A 65 -4.37 -0.70 2.10
N PHE A 66 -3.15 -0.96 1.64
CA PHE A 66 -2.73 -0.65 0.28
C PHE A 66 -3.65 -1.27 -0.77
N ILE A 67 -3.93 -2.58 -0.63
CA ILE A 67 -4.79 -3.32 -1.56
C ILE A 67 -6.22 -2.80 -1.48
N LEU A 68 -6.78 -2.65 -0.27
CA LEU A 68 -8.15 -2.17 -0.10
C LEU A 68 -8.34 -0.76 -0.67
N ALA A 69 -7.38 0.13 -0.44
CA ALA A 69 -7.44 1.48 -0.97
C ALA A 69 -7.33 1.49 -2.50
N TRP A 70 -6.47 0.63 -3.07
CA TRP A 70 -6.43 0.40 -4.51
C TRP A 70 -7.76 -0.11 -5.08
N MET A 71 -8.41 -1.04 -4.37
CA MET A 71 -9.72 -1.55 -4.75
C MET A 71 -10.77 -0.43 -4.81
N VAL A 72 -10.84 0.39 -3.76
CA VAL A 72 -11.73 1.55 -3.73
C VAL A 72 -11.39 2.52 -4.87
N GLY A 73 -10.11 2.78 -5.11
CA GLY A 73 -9.67 3.67 -6.19
C GLY A 73 -10.16 3.22 -7.57
N PHE A 74 -9.97 1.94 -7.92
CA PHE A 74 -10.41 1.47 -9.23
C PHE A 74 -11.93 1.34 -9.34
N PHE A 75 -12.65 1.07 -8.25
CA PHE A 75 -14.11 1.15 -8.26
C PHE A 75 -14.59 2.57 -8.59
N VAL A 76 -13.98 3.59 -7.98
CA VAL A 76 -14.27 4.99 -8.32
C VAL A 76 -13.94 5.28 -9.77
N HIS A 77 -12.79 4.81 -10.27
CA HIS A 77 -12.43 4.97 -11.68
C HIS A 77 -13.51 4.41 -12.61
N GLY A 78 -13.92 3.14 -12.43
CA GLY A 78 -14.93 2.51 -13.29
C GLY A 78 -16.35 3.09 -13.18
N LEU A 79 -16.61 3.95 -12.20
CA LEU A 79 -17.87 4.71 -12.09
C LEU A 79 -17.80 6.08 -12.77
N VAL A 80 -16.60 6.68 -12.84
CA VAL A 80 -16.40 8.05 -13.33
C VAL A 80 -16.00 8.09 -14.81
N PHE A 81 -15.30 7.06 -15.30
CA PHE A 81 -14.77 6.98 -16.67
C PHE A 81 -15.24 5.71 -17.36
#